data_AF-A0A484YX41-F1
#
_entry.id   AF-A0A484YX41-F1
#
_cell.length_a   1.000
_cell.length_b   1.000
_cell.length_c   1.000
_cell.angle_alpha   90.00
_cell.angle_beta   90.00
_cell.angle_gamma   90.00
#
_symmetry.space_group_name_H-M   'P 1'
#
loop_
_entity.id
_entity.type
_entity.pdbx_description
1 polymer ?
#
loop_
_entity_poly.entity_id
_entity_poly.type
_entity_poly.pdbx_seq_one_letter_code
_entity_poly.pdbx_strand_id
1 'polypeptide(L)'
;MKMTRDAEYDLVHEMEASLMELMSSSLKQRLTAEPVRFVYQRDMPDAMVEMLRDKLTISRYDSIIPGGRYHNFKDFIGFPNVGKANLVNKPLPRLRHIWFDKFRNGFDAIRERDVLL
;
A
#
# COMPACT_ATOMS: atom_id res chain seq x y z
N MET A 1 -13.58 9.24 10.16
CA MET A 1 -13.87 9.07 8.71
C MET A 1 -12.58 8.73 7.97
N LYS A 2 -12.69 7.95 6.90
CA LYS A 2 -11.60 7.58 6.00
C LYS A 2 -12.13 7.56 4.57
N MET A 3 -11.40 8.18 3.67
CA MET A 3 -11.68 8.19 2.24
C MET A 3 -10.66 7.30 1.55
N THR A 4 -11.13 6.46 0.64
CA THR A 4 -10.30 5.66 -0.27
C THR A 4 -10.71 6.04 -1.68
N ARG A 5 -9.75 6.47 -2.49
CA ARG A 5 -9.95 6.68 -3.92
C ARG A 5 -9.57 5.40 -4.64
N ASP A 6 -10.18 5.18 -5.80
CA ASP A 6 -9.76 4.03 -6.58
C ASP A 6 -8.28 4.13 -6.94
N ALA A 7 -7.68 2.97 -7.06
CA ALA A 7 -6.36 2.80 -7.63
C ALA A 7 -6.50 2.02 -8.93
N GLU A 8 -7.52 2.32 -9.75
CA GLU A 8 -7.71 1.68 -11.05
C GLU A 8 -6.47 1.92 -11.91
N TYR A 9 -5.60 0.91 -11.86
CA TYR A 9 -4.61 0.60 -12.86
C TYR A 9 -5.35 -0.25 -13.87
N ASP A 10 -5.67 0.34 -15.02
CA ASP A 10 -6.29 -0.37 -16.12
C ASP A 10 -5.24 -1.33 -16.71
N LEU A 11 -5.21 -2.56 -16.20
CA LEU A 11 -4.36 -3.66 -16.71
C LEU A 11 -4.61 -3.93 -18.21
N VAL A 12 -5.67 -3.36 -18.80
CA VAL A 12 -6.01 -3.46 -20.22
C VAL A 12 -4.99 -2.70 -21.10
N HIS A 13 -4.24 -1.73 -20.56
CA HIS A 13 -3.26 -0.93 -21.31
C HIS A 13 -1.82 -1.49 -21.32
N GLU A 14 -1.58 -2.70 -20.79
CA GLU A 14 -0.22 -3.28 -20.70
C GLU A 14 0.45 -3.60 -22.04
N MET A 15 -0.20 -3.38 -23.19
CA MET A 15 0.37 -3.76 -24.49
C MET A 15 1.27 -2.69 -25.15
N GLU A 16 1.25 -1.40 -24.77
CA GLU A 16 1.90 -0.36 -25.60
C GLU A 16 2.71 0.76 -24.90
N ALA A 17 2.88 0.77 -23.57
CA ALA A 17 3.53 1.91 -22.89
C ALA A 17 4.91 1.62 -22.25
N SER A 18 5.81 2.61 -22.28
CA SER A 18 7.12 2.54 -21.63
C SER A 18 7.04 2.72 -20.10
N LEU A 19 7.98 2.15 -19.33
CA LEU A 19 8.00 2.17 -17.86
C LEU A 19 7.89 3.60 -17.26
N MET A 20 8.46 4.60 -17.93
CA MET A 20 8.46 5.99 -17.48
C MET A 20 7.10 6.67 -17.69
N GLU A 21 6.39 6.32 -18.77
CA GLU A 21 5.03 6.79 -19.03
C GLU A 21 4.04 6.19 -18.02
N LEU A 22 4.21 4.91 -17.68
CA LEU A 22 3.42 4.21 -16.65
C LEU A 22 3.57 4.84 -15.25
N MET A 23 4.78 5.25 -14.87
CA MET A 23 5.01 5.93 -13.59
C MET A 23 4.40 7.34 -13.57
N SER A 24 4.49 8.08 -14.68
CA SER A 24 3.95 9.43 -14.77
C SER A 24 2.41 9.43 -14.82
N SER A 25 1.81 8.52 -15.60
CA SER A 25 0.36 8.38 -15.73
C SER A 25 -0.28 7.97 -14.41
N SER A 26 0.27 6.97 -13.71
CA SER A 26 -0.25 6.52 -12.42
C SER A 26 -0.23 7.61 -11.33
N LEU A 27 0.81 8.45 -11.29
CA LEU A 27 0.89 9.59 -10.37
C LEU A 27 -0.11 10.70 -10.70
N LYS A 28 -0.25 11.02 -11.99
CA LYS A 28 -1.16 12.07 -12.47
C LYS A 28 -2.63 11.65 -12.32
N GLN A 29 -2.92 10.39 -12.57
CA GLN A 29 -4.26 9.81 -12.44
C GLN A 29 -4.67 9.66 -10.97
N ARG A 30 -3.72 9.48 -10.04
CA ARG A 30 -3.98 9.52 -8.59
C ARG A 30 -4.44 10.89 -8.09
N LEU A 31 -4.04 11.98 -8.76
CA LEU A 31 -4.51 13.33 -8.46
C LEU A 31 -5.95 13.56 -8.97
N THR A 32 -6.36 12.87 -10.05
CA THR A 32 -7.67 13.04 -10.72
C THR A 32 -8.68 11.91 -10.50
N ALA A 33 -8.31 10.84 -9.79
CA ALA A 33 -9.16 9.66 -9.62
C ALA A 33 -10.44 9.93 -8.82
N GLU A 34 -11.54 9.31 -9.26
CA GLU A 34 -12.87 9.43 -8.67
C GLU A 34 -12.94 8.80 -7.26
N PRO A 35 -13.72 9.40 -6.35
CA PRO A 35 -13.76 9.01 -4.94
C PRO A 35 -14.63 7.77 -4.66
N VAL A 36 -14.11 6.58 -4.91
CA VAL A 36 -14.92 5.34 -4.87
C VAL A 36 -15.45 4.94 -3.48
N ARG A 37 -14.77 5.25 -2.37
CA ARG A 37 -15.21 4.76 -1.05
C ARG A 37 -15.04 5.75 0.10
N PHE A 38 -16.14 6.07 0.76
CA PHE A 38 -16.18 6.88 1.97
C PHE A 38 -16.65 6.05 3.18
N VAL A 39 -15.82 5.99 4.22
CA VAL A 39 -16.13 5.30 5.48
C VAL A 39 -16.24 6.31 6.60
N TYR A 40 -17.33 6.29 7.36
CA TYR A 40 -17.57 7.20 8.48
C TYR A 40 -17.89 6.42 9.76
N GLN A 41 -17.95 7.12 10.90
CA GLN A 41 -18.26 6.49 12.19
C GLN A 41 -19.77 6.32 12.33
N ARG A 42 -20.24 5.16 12.84
CA ARG A 42 -21.68 4.83 12.96
C ARG A 42 -22.53 5.82 13.78
N ASP A 43 -21.94 6.54 14.72
CA ASP A 43 -22.60 7.52 15.59
C ASP A 43 -22.56 8.94 15.03
N MET A 44 -22.06 9.13 13.79
CA MET A 44 -22.07 10.42 13.12
C MET A 44 -23.52 10.83 12.79
N PRO A 45 -23.97 12.05 13.14
CA PRO A 45 -25.31 12.52 12.80
C PRO A 45 -25.52 12.56 11.29
N ASP A 46 -26.71 12.17 10.82
CA ASP A 46 -27.04 12.10 9.39
C ASP A 46 -26.81 13.42 8.66
N ALA A 47 -27.10 14.56 9.31
CA ALA A 47 -26.85 15.89 8.76
C ALA A 47 -25.37 16.13 8.42
N MET A 48 -24.44 15.58 9.22
CA MET A 48 -23.01 15.67 8.95
C MET A 48 -22.60 14.72 7.82
N VAL A 49 -23.21 13.54 7.73
CA VAL A 49 -22.95 12.59 6.64
C VAL A 49 -23.39 13.15 5.29
N GLU A 50 -24.57 13.76 5.23
CA GLU A 50 -25.09 14.42 4.01
C GLU A 50 -24.22 15.63 3.62
N MET A 51 -23.80 16.46 4.58
CA MET A 51 -22.86 17.55 4.30
C MET A 51 -21.54 17.05 3.70
N LEU A 52 -21.00 15.95 4.22
CA LEU A 52 -19.77 15.35 3.70
C LEU A 52 -19.98 14.70 2.34
N ARG A 53 -21.15 14.10 2.08
CA ARG A 53 -21.53 13.57 0.76
C ARG A 53 -21.49 14.67 -0.30
N ASP A 54 -22.11 15.82 0.00
CA ASP A 54 -22.18 16.96 -0.92
C ASP A 54 -20.80 17.59 -1.15
N LYS A 55 -20.00 17.77 -0.09
CA LYS A 55 -18.68 18.39 -0.18
C LYS A 55 -17.63 17.52 -0.86
N LEU A 56 -17.75 16.20 -0.76
CA LEU A 56 -16.84 15.25 -1.38
C LEU A 56 -17.30 14.82 -2.77
N THR A 57 -18.41 15.38 -3.26
CA THR A 57 -19.00 15.08 -4.57
C THR A 57 -19.19 13.58 -4.79
N ILE A 58 -19.69 12.90 -3.76
CA ILE A 58 -19.88 11.44 -3.78
C ILE A 58 -21.09 11.14 -4.67
N SER A 59 -20.85 10.48 -5.79
CA SER A 59 -21.85 10.14 -6.80
C SER A 59 -22.66 8.89 -6.40
N ARG A 60 -23.69 8.54 -7.19
CA ARG A 60 -24.46 7.30 -6.96
C ARG A 60 -23.65 6.02 -7.12
N TYR A 61 -22.51 6.09 -7.80
CA TYR A 61 -21.62 4.94 -8.03
C TYR A 61 -20.63 4.75 -6.88
N ASP A 62 -20.47 5.75 -6.03
CA ASP A 62 -19.53 5.71 -4.92
C ASP A 62 -20.14 5.06 -3.68
N SER A 63 -19.32 4.30 -2.94
CA SER A 63 -19.76 3.52 -1.80
C SER A 63 -19.59 4.28 -0.48
N ILE A 64 -20.72 4.55 0.19
CA ILE A 64 -20.76 5.16 1.53
C ILE A 64 -21.03 4.07 2.56
N ILE A 65 -20.07 3.79 3.44
CA ILE A 65 -20.14 2.66 4.38
C ILE A 65 -19.99 3.15 5.84
N PRO A 66 -20.95 2.86 6.72
CA PRO A 66 -20.80 3.10 8.15
C PRO A 66 -19.82 2.09 8.77
N GLY A 67 -18.76 2.61 9.39
CA GLY A 67 -17.67 1.85 10.01
C GLY A 67 -17.48 2.15 11.50
N GLY A 68 -16.53 1.43 12.11
CA GLY A 68 -16.12 1.66 13.49
C GLY A 68 -15.32 2.97 13.66
N ARG A 69 -15.05 3.34 14.91
CA ARG A 69 -14.29 4.55 15.29
C ARG A 69 -12.87 4.60 14.71
N TYR A 70 -12.23 3.45 14.54
CA TYR A 70 -10.87 3.33 14.01
C TYR A 70 -10.92 2.71 12.61
N HIS A 71 -10.13 3.25 11.67
CA HIS A 71 -10.15 2.83 10.27
C HIS A 71 -8.80 2.31 9.76
N ASN A 72 -7.68 2.91 10.16
CA ASN A 72 -6.34 2.54 9.69
C ASN A 72 -5.70 1.43 10.54
N PHE A 73 -6.32 0.25 10.55
CA PHE A 73 -5.76 -0.91 11.26
C PHE A 73 -4.40 -1.37 10.72
N LYS A 74 -4.01 -0.95 9.51
CA LYS A 74 -2.65 -1.16 8.97
C LYS A 74 -1.57 -0.54 9.87
N ASP A 75 -1.89 0.48 10.65
CA ASP A 75 -0.92 1.14 11.53
C ASP A 75 -0.48 0.19 12.67
N PHE A 76 -1.23 -0.88 12.92
CA PHE A 76 -0.85 -1.93 13.87
C PHE A 76 0.37 -2.74 13.41
N ILE A 77 0.75 -2.70 12.12
CA ILE A 77 1.99 -3.30 11.64
C ILE A 77 3.20 -2.65 12.32
N GLY A 78 3.13 -1.34 12.58
CA GLY A 78 4.15 -0.58 13.31
C GLY A 78 3.88 -0.45 14.80
N PHE A 79 3.00 -1.29 15.37
CA PHE A 79 2.63 -1.16 16.78
C PHE A 79 3.83 -1.44 17.68
N PRO A 80 4.15 -0.56 18.65
CA PRO A 80 5.30 -0.74 19.51
C PRO A 80 5.09 -1.91 20.49
N ASN A 81 6.15 -2.65 20.78
CA ASN A 81 6.12 -3.64 21.86
C ASN A 81 6.34 -2.95 23.22
N VAL A 82 5.30 -2.91 24.04
CA VAL A 82 5.31 -2.31 25.39
C VAL A 82 5.66 -3.34 26.48
N GLY A 83 5.66 -4.64 26.15
CA GLY A 83 5.87 -5.71 27.10
C GLY A 83 7.25 -6.38 27.01
N LYS A 84 7.30 -7.66 27.34
CA LYS A 84 8.53 -8.46 27.32
C LYS A 84 8.89 -8.88 25.88
N ALA A 85 10.15 -9.24 25.68
CA ALA A 85 10.67 -9.66 24.37
C ALA A 85 10.04 -10.96 23.80
N ASN A 86 9.30 -11.72 24.62
CA ASN A 86 8.56 -12.91 24.18
C ASN A 86 7.28 -12.58 23.39
N LEU A 87 6.85 -11.31 23.37
CA LEU A 87 5.70 -10.84 22.60
C LEU A 87 6.07 -10.53 21.14
N VAL A 88 7.35 -10.54 20.80
CA VAL A 88 7.87 -10.25 19.47
C VAL A 88 8.69 -11.43 18.98
N ASN A 89 8.59 -11.72 17.69
CA ASN A 89 9.42 -12.73 17.06
C ASN A 89 10.90 -12.37 17.17
N LYS A 90 11.73 -13.35 17.52
CA LYS A 90 13.17 -13.15 17.58
C LYS A 90 13.70 -12.83 16.18
N PRO A 91 14.55 -11.79 16.01
CA PRO A 91 15.12 -11.48 14.72
C PRO A 91 16.01 -12.65 14.27
N LEU A 92 15.75 -13.18 13.08
CA LEU A 92 16.63 -14.14 12.44
C LEU A 92 17.70 -13.36 11.67
N PRO A 93 18.99 -13.52 12.01
CA PRO A 93 20.06 -12.80 11.31
C PRO A 93 20.08 -13.23 9.84
N ARG A 94 20.14 -12.24 8.94
CA ARG A 94 20.26 -12.50 7.51
C ARG A 94 21.61 -13.15 7.24
N LEU A 95 21.60 -14.33 6.63
CA LEU A 95 22.82 -15.04 6.27
C LEU A 95 23.40 -14.47 4.99
N ARG A 96 24.73 -14.34 4.93
CA ARG A 96 25.43 -14.06 3.68
C ARG A 96 25.76 -15.37 2.99
N HIS A 97 25.60 -15.40 1.67
CA HIS A 97 25.96 -16.57 0.88
C HIS A 97 27.49 -16.65 0.76
N ILE A 98 28.08 -17.61 1.48
CA ILE A 98 29.54 -17.77 1.70
C ILE A 98 30.34 -17.82 0.39
N TRP A 99 29.69 -18.21 -0.72
CA TRP A 99 30.30 -18.21 -2.05
C TRP A 99 30.92 -16.86 -2.43
N PHE A 100 30.24 -15.75 -2.13
CA PHE A 100 30.72 -14.42 -2.52
C PHE A 100 31.98 -13.98 -1.76
N ASP A 101 32.23 -14.54 -0.56
CA ASP A 101 33.40 -14.18 0.25
C ASP A 101 34.70 -14.79 -0.31
N LYS A 102 34.61 -15.75 -1.24
CA LYS A 102 35.77 -16.44 -1.83
C LYS A 102 36.39 -15.71 -3.03
N PHE A 103 35.73 -14.68 -3.53
CA PHE A 103 36.13 -14.00 -4.76
C PHE A 103 36.45 -12.53 -4.53
N ARG A 104 37.24 -11.93 -5.43
CA ARG A 104 37.60 -10.50 -5.35
C ARG A 104 36.40 -9.58 -5.54
N ASN A 105 35.41 -10.01 -6.32
CA ASN A 105 34.18 -9.28 -6.59
C ASN A 105 33.02 -10.25 -6.90
N GLY A 106 31.79 -9.76 -6.88
CA GLY A 106 30.60 -10.58 -7.12
C GLY A 106 30.46 -11.10 -8.56
N PHE A 107 31.06 -10.42 -9.55
CA PHE A 107 31.03 -10.88 -10.94
C PHE A 107 31.85 -12.16 -11.13
N ASP A 108 32.99 -12.25 -10.45
CA ASP A 108 33.82 -13.47 -10.48
C ASP A 108 33.07 -14.65 -9.84
N ALA A 109 32.33 -14.41 -8.75
CA ALA A 109 31.52 -15.43 -8.10
C ALA A 109 30.38 -15.96 -9.00
N ILE A 110 29.72 -15.08 -9.75
CA ILE A 110 28.61 -15.45 -10.66
C ILE A 110 29.16 -16.08 -11.96
N ARG A 111 30.29 -15.59 -12.47
CA ARG A 111 30.95 -16.16 -13.66
C ARG A 111 31.35 -17.62 -13.42
N GLU A 112 31.78 -17.94 -12.20
CA GLU A 112 32.21 -19.29 -11.84
C GLU A 112 31.03 -20.28 -11.80
N ARG A 113 29.90 -19.89 -11.18
CA ARG A 113 28.68 -20.70 -11.08
C ARG A 113 27.44 -19.83 -10.87
N ASP A 114 26.30 -20.33 -11.34
CA ASP A 114 25.00 -19.75 -11.01
C ASP A 114 24.75 -19.75 -9.50
N VAL A 115 24.19 -18.66 -8.98
CA VAL A 115 23.91 -18.45 -7.55
C VAL A 115 22.44 -18.07 -7.37
N LEU A 116 21.75 -18.76 -6.45
CA LEU A 116 20.39 -18.45 -6.01
C LEU A 116 20.44 -18.02 -4.53
N LEU A 117 19.77 -16.92 -4.20
CA LEU A 117 19.76 -16.30 -2.86
C LEU A 117 18.39 -16.37 -2.21
#